data_AF-B0MJB4-F1
#
_entry.id   AF-B0MJB4-F1
#
_cell.length_a   1.000
_cell.length_b   1.000
_cell.length_c   1.000
_cell.angle_alpha   90.00
_cell.angle_beta   90.00
_cell.angle_gamma   90.00
#
_symmetry.space_group_name_H-M   'P 1'
#
loop_
_entity.id
_entity.type
_entity.pdbx_description
1 polymer ?
#
loop_
_entity_poly.entity_id
_entity_poly.type
_entity_poly.pdbx_seq_one_letter_code
_entity_poly.pdbx_strand_id
1 'polypeptide(L)'
;MIDQKVQIMEIERFAIHDGPGIRSVVFFQGCPLHCPWCANPESQQIKTHLFHSESKCTGCGHCLEHCPKQALYADDHHIKYHENCCIHCNKCVFGCLQSALSWVGKSCTIEEILKEIEKDDAYYQESQGGVTLSGGEVFTQFAALKSLLKELKKRNYHICIETCGEFETRLLEEVLGNVDLFLFDMKHSRADKLYQVTGGHLDLIKHNIQTIAQYHPDHIIIRVPVIPGFNDEYEVIEEIVEFAHQNKISKVELLPFHNLGKSKYDQMGIPYQYQSVPNMKAADLEKYTDIFLKYHVEGILGNKVLK
;
A
#
# COMPACT_ATOMS: atom_id res chain seq x y z
N MET A 1 7.59 -22.51 1.34
CA MET A 1 7.10 -23.55 0.38
C MET A 1 6.39 -22.81 -0.72
N ILE A 2 6.61 -23.13 -2.00
CA ILE A 2 6.03 -22.37 -3.13
C ILE A 2 4.50 -22.47 -3.22
N ASP A 3 3.91 -23.49 -2.60
CA ASP A 3 2.45 -23.69 -2.50
C ASP A 3 1.79 -22.84 -1.40
N GLN A 4 2.59 -22.13 -0.59
CA GLN A 4 2.06 -21.27 0.45
C GLN A 4 1.23 -20.14 -0.16
N LYS A 5 0.06 -19.90 0.43
CA LYS A 5 -0.89 -18.90 -0.07
C LYS A 5 -0.67 -17.52 0.58
N VAL A 6 -0.90 -16.50 -0.21
CA VAL A 6 -0.95 -15.07 0.15
C VAL A 6 -2.30 -14.53 -0.32
N GLN A 7 -2.92 -13.64 0.47
CA GLN A 7 -4.03 -12.81 0.00
C GLN A 7 -3.49 -11.51 -0.57
N ILE A 8 -3.74 -11.28 -1.86
CA ILE A 8 -3.31 -10.07 -2.59
C ILE A 8 -4.51 -9.41 -3.26
N MET A 9 -4.44 -8.09 -3.43
CA MET A 9 -5.39 -7.32 -4.23
C MET A 9 -5.10 -7.53 -5.72
N GLU A 10 -3.85 -7.27 -6.10
CA GLU A 10 -3.39 -7.37 -7.48
C GLU A 10 -1.86 -7.48 -7.57
N ILE A 11 -1.38 -7.71 -8.79
CA ILE A 11 0.04 -7.57 -9.16
C ILE A 11 0.08 -6.54 -10.27
N GLU A 12 0.67 -5.38 -9.99
CA GLU A 12 0.90 -4.35 -11.00
C GLU A 12 2.27 -4.58 -11.63
N ARG A 13 2.30 -4.55 -12.96
CA ARG A 13 3.52 -4.72 -13.74
C ARG A 13 3.90 -3.37 -14.35
N PHE A 14 5.19 -3.13 -14.54
CA PHE A 14 5.73 -1.89 -15.10
C PHE A 14 5.57 -0.64 -14.23
N ALA A 15 5.53 -0.81 -12.91
CA ALA A 15 5.46 0.31 -11.97
C ALA A 15 6.80 1.08 -11.94
N ILE A 16 6.71 2.40 -11.78
CA ILE A 16 7.87 3.32 -11.80
C ILE A 16 7.96 4.24 -10.57
N HIS A 17 7.00 4.16 -9.66
CA HIS A 17 6.92 5.02 -8.47
C HIS A 17 7.13 4.25 -7.14
N ASP A 18 7.29 2.93 -7.22
CA ASP A 18 7.31 2.00 -6.08
C ASP A 18 8.73 1.49 -5.79
N GLY A 19 9.73 2.31 -6.13
CA GLY A 19 11.16 2.03 -5.95
C GLY A 19 11.99 2.31 -7.21
N PRO A 20 13.29 1.98 -7.20
CA PRO A 20 14.17 2.23 -8.33
C PRO A 20 13.86 1.30 -9.51
N GLY A 21 14.02 1.84 -10.72
CA GLY A 21 13.83 1.11 -11.98
C GLY A 21 12.37 0.73 -12.24
N ILE A 22 12.17 -0.16 -13.21
CA ILE A 22 10.86 -0.75 -13.53
C ILE A 22 10.60 -1.91 -12.58
N ARG A 23 9.41 -1.94 -11.97
CA ARG A 23 9.09 -2.91 -10.92
C ARG A 23 7.79 -3.66 -11.19
N SER A 24 7.73 -4.91 -10.73
CA SER A 24 6.45 -5.55 -10.42
C SER A 24 6.11 -5.32 -8.96
N VAL A 25 4.90 -4.84 -8.70
CA VAL A 25 4.40 -4.57 -7.35
C VAL A 25 3.36 -5.61 -6.99
N VAL A 26 3.60 -6.34 -5.90
CA VAL A 26 2.65 -7.30 -5.34
C VAL A 26 1.93 -6.62 -4.19
N PHE A 27 0.63 -6.35 -4.36
CA PHE A 27 -0.15 -5.63 -3.36
C PHE A 27 -0.87 -6.59 -2.41
N PHE A 28 -0.32 -6.77 -1.21
CA PHE A 28 -0.85 -7.61 -0.14
C PHE A 28 -2.12 -7.02 0.49
N GLN A 29 -2.96 -7.89 1.04
CA GLN A 29 -4.04 -7.50 1.95
C GLN A 29 -3.63 -7.60 3.43
N GLY A 30 -4.40 -6.94 4.28
CA GLY A 30 -4.16 -6.72 5.71
C GLY A 30 -3.40 -5.42 5.95
N CYS A 31 -3.94 -4.52 6.77
CA CYS A 31 -3.21 -3.36 7.27
C CYS A 31 -3.62 -3.06 8.72
N PRO A 32 -2.67 -2.83 9.64
CA PRO A 32 -2.99 -2.49 11.03
C PRO A 32 -3.42 -1.02 11.18
N LEU A 33 -3.22 -0.19 10.16
CA LEU A 33 -3.64 1.21 10.16
C LEU A 33 -4.99 1.40 9.46
N HIS A 34 -5.73 2.43 9.88
CA HIS A 34 -7.03 2.82 9.34
C HIS A 34 -7.02 4.23 8.76
N CYS A 35 -5.97 4.56 8.00
CA CYS A 35 -5.78 5.90 7.43
C CYS A 35 -7.03 6.35 6.66
N PRO A 36 -7.70 7.45 7.05
CA PRO A 36 -8.95 7.86 6.41
C PRO A 36 -8.78 8.38 4.97
N TRP A 37 -7.55 8.65 4.53
CA TRP A 37 -7.17 8.98 3.15
C TRP A 37 -6.65 7.80 2.33
N CYS A 38 -6.72 6.56 2.85
CA CYS A 38 -6.14 5.37 2.20
C CYS A 38 -6.51 5.27 0.71
N ALA A 39 -5.55 4.98 -0.16
CA ALA A 39 -5.82 4.79 -1.59
C ALA A 39 -6.42 3.41 -1.90
N ASN A 40 -6.23 2.44 -1.00
CA ASN A 40 -6.58 1.03 -1.18
C ASN A 40 -7.38 0.51 0.03
N PRO A 41 -8.62 0.96 0.26
CA PRO A 41 -9.43 0.52 1.42
C PRO A 41 -9.62 -1.01 1.50
N GLU A 42 -9.64 -1.69 0.36
CA GLU A 42 -9.72 -3.14 0.22
C GLU A 42 -8.46 -3.89 0.64
N SER A 43 -7.37 -3.16 0.96
CA SER A 43 -6.17 -3.73 1.56
C SER A 43 -6.28 -3.85 3.08
N GLN A 44 -7.19 -3.13 3.75
CA GLN A 44 -7.20 -3.07 5.21
C GLN A 44 -7.58 -4.40 5.87
N GLN A 45 -8.42 -5.20 5.20
CA GLN A 45 -8.85 -6.51 5.69
C GLN A 45 -8.36 -7.63 4.78
N ILE A 46 -7.95 -8.74 5.40
CA ILE A 46 -7.57 -9.97 4.68
C ILE A 46 -8.85 -10.72 4.30
N LYS A 47 -9.54 -10.24 3.27
CA LYS A 47 -10.73 -10.90 2.71
C LYS A 47 -11.00 -10.47 1.27
N THR A 48 -11.79 -11.27 0.58
CA THR A 48 -12.31 -10.89 -0.74
C THR A 48 -13.46 -9.88 -0.58
N HIS A 49 -13.43 -8.81 -1.36
CA HIS A 49 -14.41 -7.72 -1.36
C HIS A 49 -15.22 -7.71 -2.66
N LEU A 50 -16.53 -7.48 -2.55
CA LEU A 50 -17.37 -7.21 -3.73
C LEU A 50 -17.32 -5.72 -4.05
N PHE A 51 -16.80 -5.39 -5.21
CA PHE A 51 -16.85 -4.04 -5.76
C PHE A 51 -18.08 -3.91 -6.66
N HIS A 52 -18.78 -2.78 -6.53
CA HIS A 52 -19.95 -2.42 -7.32
C HIS A 52 -19.75 -1.03 -7.94
N SER A 53 -19.56 -0.98 -9.26
CA SER A 53 -19.47 0.27 -10.00
C SER A 53 -20.87 0.81 -10.31
N GLU A 54 -21.35 1.75 -9.49
CA GLU A 54 -22.66 2.38 -9.66
C GLU A 54 -22.83 2.99 -11.06
N SER A 55 -21.80 3.65 -11.58
CA SER A 55 -21.80 4.26 -12.93
C SER A 55 -22.03 3.28 -14.09
N LYS A 56 -21.79 1.98 -13.87
CA LYS A 56 -22.07 0.91 -14.85
C LYS A 56 -23.39 0.21 -14.59
N CYS A 57 -23.95 0.32 -13.39
CA CYS A 57 -25.11 -0.47 -12.98
C CYS A 57 -26.42 0.16 -13.48
N THR A 58 -27.28 -0.66 -14.09
CA THR A 58 -28.62 -0.24 -14.54
C THR A 58 -29.73 -0.54 -13.52
N GLY A 59 -29.38 -1.11 -12.36
CA GLY A 59 -30.36 -1.49 -11.33
C GLY A 59 -31.24 -2.69 -11.72
N CYS A 60 -30.86 -3.49 -12.72
CA CYS A 60 -31.69 -4.58 -13.24
C CYS A 60 -31.94 -5.77 -12.28
N GLY A 61 -31.18 -5.89 -11.18
CA GLY A 61 -31.36 -6.95 -10.19
C GLY A 61 -30.88 -8.35 -10.61
N HIS A 62 -30.37 -8.54 -11.82
CA HIS A 62 -30.00 -9.86 -12.34
C HIS A 62 -28.94 -10.60 -11.51
N CYS A 63 -28.01 -9.84 -10.91
CA CYS A 63 -26.99 -10.38 -10.00
C CYS A 63 -27.60 -11.02 -8.73
N LEU A 64 -28.75 -10.51 -8.26
CA LEU A 64 -29.49 -11.04 -7.12
C LEU A 64 -30.14 -12.37 -7.51
N GLU A 65 -30.78 -12.43 -8.67
CA GLU A 65 -31.43 -13.63 -9.23
C GLU A 65 -30.42 -14.76 -9.48
N HIS A 66 -29.23 -14.41 -9.97
CA HIS A 66 -28.16 -15.37 -10.30
C HIS A 66 -27.44 -15.93 -9.07
N CYS A 67 -27.66 -15.36 -7.88
CA CYS A 67 -27.02 -15.81 -6.67
C CYS A 67 -27.72 -17.06 -6.11
N PRO A 68 -27.11 -18.27 -6.21
CA PRO A 68 -27.75 -19.52 -5.79
C PRO A 68 -27.95 -19.61 -4.27
N LYS A 69 -27.27 -18.75 -3.51
CA LYS A 69 -27.36 -18.66 -2.06
C LYS A 69 -28.15 -17.45 -1.57
N GLN A 70 -28.72 -16.66 -2.49
CA GLN A 70 -29.41 -15.40 -2.17
C GLN A 70 -28.59 -14.51 -1.22
N ALA A 71 -27.27 -14.53 -1.39
CA ALA A 71 -26.35 -13.85 -0.51
C ALA A 71 -26.23 -12.36 -0.81
N LEU A 72 -26.68 -11.90 -1.98
CA LEU A 72 -26.60 -10.48 -2.37
C LEU A 72 -27.89 -9.76 -1.97
N TYR A 73 -27.75 -8.48 -1.64
CA TYR A 73 -28.85 -7.56 -1.39
C TYR A 73 -28.51 -6.16 -1.90
N ALA A 74 -29.54 -5.37 -2.20
CA ALA A 74 -29.38 -3.95 -2.51
C ALA A 74 -29.43 -3.15 -1.21
N ASP A 75 -28.49 -2.22 -1.06
CA ASP A 75 -28.39 -1.27 0.05
C ASP A 75 -28.18 0.13 -0.56
N ASP A 76 -29.23 0.94 -0.55
CA ASP A 76 -29.34 2.17 -1.34
C ASP A 76 -28.96 1.95 -2.82
N HIS A 77 -27.89 2.60 -3.29
CA HIS A 77 -27.38 2.50 -4.66
C HIS A 77 -26.32 1.40 -4.84
N HIS A 78 -26.03 0.61 -3.80
CA HIS A 78 -24.98 -0.40 -3.81
C HIS A 78 -25.51 -1.82 -3.74
N ILE A 79 -24.82 -2.73 -4.42
CA ILE A 79 -25.03 -4.17 -4.25
C ILE A 79 -24.02 -4.69 -3.22
N LYS A 80 -24.53 -5.18 -2.10
CA LYS A 80 -23.76 -5.77 -1.00
C LYS A 80 -24.04 -7.27 -0.90
N TYR A 81 -23.32 -7.94 -0.01
CA TYR A 81 -23.51 -9.36 0.24
C TYR A 81 -23.38 -9.73 1.72
N HIS A 82 -24.10 -10.77 2.12
CA HIS A 82 -23.94 -11.41 3.41
C HIS A 82 -22.77 -12.37 3.35
N GLU A 83 -21.69 -12.05 4.09
CA GLU A 83 -20.46 -12.85 4.11
C GLU A 83 -20.73 -14.31 4.47
N ASN A 84 -21.56 -14.56 5.49
CA ASN A 84 -21.90 -15.91 5.95
C ASN A 84 -22.73 -16.75 4.96
N CYS A 85 -23.25 -16.15 3.90
CA CYS A 85 -24.08 -16.83 2.90
C CYS A 85 -23.34 -17.01 1.56
N CYS A 86 -22.39 -16.14 1.23
CA CYS A 86 -21.71 -16.17 -0.06
C CYS A 86 -20.69 -17.32 -0.11
N ILE A 87 -20.75 -18.10 -1.18
CA ILE A 87 -19.80 -19.19 -1.46
C ILE A 87 -18.75 -18.81 -2.51
N HIS A 88 -18.64 -17.51 -2.85
CA HIS A 88 -17.71 -16.97 -3.85
C HIS A 88 -17.74 -17.70 -5.21
N CYS A 89 -18.92 -18.15 -5.65
CA CYS A 89 -19.08 -18.89 -6.92
C CYS A 89 -19.03 -18.03 -8.19
N ASN A 90 -18.83 -16.71 -8.06
CA ASN A 90 -18.76 -15.72 -9.14
C ASN A 90 -19.98 -15.59 -10.06
N LYS A 91 -21.07 -16.35 -9.85
CA LYS A 91 -22.28 -16.29 -10.69
C LYS A 91 -22.91 -14.90 -10.75
N CYS A 92 -22.90 -14.14 -9.65
CA CYS A 92 -23.40 -12.76 -9.63
C CYS A 92 -22.56 -11.81 -10.49
N VAL A 93 -21.23 -12.02 -10.56
CA VAL A 93 -20.31 -11.24 -11.39
C VAL A 93 -20.47 -11.63 -12.85
N PHE A 94 -20.47 -12.93 -13.18
CA PHE A 94 -20.66 -13.41 -14.55
C PHE A 94 -22.05 -13.12 -15.11
N GLY A 95 -23.07 -13.12 -14.25
CA GLY A 95 -24.44 -12.73 -14.61
C GLY A 95 -24.67 -11.22 -14.64
N CYS A 96 -23.66 -10.38 -14.37
CA CYS A 96 -23.84 -8.93 -14.44
C CYS A 96 -23.77 -8.44 -15.90
N LEU A 97 -24.92 -8.03 -16.45
CA LEU A 97 -25.03 -7.61 -17.85
C LEU A 97 -24.12 -6.43 -18.24
N GLN A 98 -23.72 -5.60 -17.27
CA GLN A 98 -22.90 -4.40 -17.49
C GLN A 98 -21.48 -4.52 -16.90
N SER A 99 -21.12 -5.70 -16.38
CA SER A 99 -19.85 -5.89 -15.66
C SER A 99 -19.63 -4.84 -14.56
N ALA A 100 -20.71 -4.49 -13.85
CA ALA A 100 -20.72 -3.55 -12.75
C ALA A 100 -20.24 -4.18 -11.44
N LEU A 101 -20.17 -5.50 -11.34
CA LEU A 101 -19.68 -6.23 -10.17
C LEU A 101 -18.32 -6.85 -10.44
N SER A 102 -17.41 -6.79 -9.47
CA SER A 102 -16.14 -7.51 -9.50
C SER A 102 -15.71 -7.93 -8.09
N TRP A 103 -15.03 -9.07 -7.98
CA TRP A 103 -14.40 -9.47 -6.72
C TRP A 103 -12.95 -9.01 -6.71
N VAL A 104 -12.54 -8.34 -5.63
CA VAL A 104 -11.17 -7.87 -5.40
C VAL A 104 -10.62 -8.56 -4.15
N GLY A 105 -9.33 -8.87 -4.14
CA GLY A 105 -8.72 -9.72 -3.12
C GLY A 105 -8.85 -11.20 -3.49
N LYS A 106 -7.72 -11.83 -3.78
CA LYS A 106 -7.61 -13.23 -4.17
C LYS A 106 -6.52 -13.94 -3.39
N SER A 107 -6.74 -15.24 -3.18
CA SER A 107 -5.74 -16.14 -2.63
C SER A 107 -4.86 -16.66 -3.76
N CYS A 108 -3.59 -16.28 -3.75
CA CYS A 108 -2.59 -16.75 -4.72
C CYS A 108 -1.51 -17.59 -4.04
N THR A 109 -1.00 -18.59 -4.73
CA THR A 109 0.23 -19.26 -4.28
C THR A 109 1.45 -18.40 -4.60
N ILE A 110 2.55 -18.62 -3.87
CA ILE A 110 3.83 -18.00 -4.20
C ILE A 110 4.26 -18.34 -5.63
N GLU A 111 4.02 -19.58 -6.09
CA GLU A 111 4.29 -19.98 -7.48
C GLU A 111 3.53 -19.11 -8.50
N GLU A 112 2.24 -18.84 -8.27
CA GLU A 112 1.44 -17.98 -9.15
C GLU A 112 1.97 -16.55 -9.19
N ILE A 113 2.41 -16.01 -8.04
CA ILE A 113 3.02 -14.68 -7.94
C ILE A 113 4.34 -14.66 -8.73
N LEU A 114 5.22 -15.64 -8.50
CA LEU A 114 6.51 -15.75 -9.19
C LEU A 114 6.34 -15.83 -10.70
N LYS A 115 5.40 -16.66 -11.18
CA LYS A 115 5.10 -16.80 -12.61
C LYS A 115 4.63 -15.49 -13.25
N GLU A 116 3.94 -14.63 -12.50
CA GLU A 116 3.49 -13.34 -13.04
C GLU A 116 4.65 -12.34 -13.12
N ILE A 117 5.44 -12.20 -12.05
CA ILE A 117 6.54 -11.22 -12.00
C ILE A 117 7.75 -11.61 -12.86
N GLU A 118 7.99 -12.90 -13.10
CA GLU A 118 9.05 -13.41 -14.00
C GLU A 118 8.85 -12.97 -15.46
N LYS A 119 7.62 -12.58 -15.84
CA LYS A 119 7.34 -12.04 -17.18
C LYS A 119 8.07 -10.72 -17.45
N ASP A 120 8.57 -10.04 -16.42
CA ASP A 120 9.23 -8.74 -16.52
C ASP A 120 10.75 -8.79 -16.31
N ASP A 121 11.35 -9.98 -16.28
CA ASP A 121 12.79 -10.18 -16.01
C ASP A 121 13.72 -9.30 -16.85
N ALA A 122 13.44 -9.18 -18.16
CA ALA A 122 14.23 -8.34 -19.06
C ALA A 122 14.21 -6.87 -18.63
N TYR A 123 13.05 -6.37 -18.19
CA TYR A 123 12.90 -4.98 -17.77
C TYR A 123 13.61 -4.71 -16.45
N TYR A 124 13.62 -5.67 -15.51
CA TYR A 124 14.38 -5.52 -14.27
C TYR A 124 15.88 -5.34 -14.57
N GLN A 125 16.42 -6.13 -15.50
CA GLN A 125 17.84 -6.05 -15.87
C GLN A 125 18.19 -4.73 -16.56
N GLU A 126 17.37 -4.27 -17.50
CA GLU A 126 17.62 -3.03 -18.24
C GLU A 126 17.50 -1.79 -17.36
N SER A 127 16.51 -1.76 -16.46
CA SER A 127 16.20 -0.59 -15.65
C SER A 127 16.89 -0.57 -14.27
N GLN A 128 17.62 -1.64 -13.92
CA GLN A 128 18.08 -1.90 -12.55
C GLN A 128 16.92 -1.90 -11.54
N GLY A 129 15.79 -2.46 -11.98
CA GLY A 129 14.54 -2.55 -11.24
C GLY A 129 14.41 -3.85 -10.45
N GLY A 130 13.18 -4.32 -10.25
CA GLY A 130 12.93 -5.58 -9.54
C GLY A 130 11.51 -5.71 -9.00
N VAL A 131 11.38 -6.20 -7.78
CA VAL A 131 10.06 -6.52 -7.19
C VAL A 131 9.80 -5.64 -5.97
N THR A 132 8.62 -5.05 -5.87
CA THR A 132 8.14 -4.36 -4.67
C THR A 132 7.02 -5.16 -4.02
N LEU A 133 7.10 -5.33 -2.71
CA LEU A 133 6.00 -5.87 -1.92
C LEU A 133 5.33 -4.69 -1.21
N SER A 134 4.06 -4.44 -1.53
CA SER A 134 3.27 -3.29 -1.06
C SER A 134 1.83 -3.74 -0.73
N GLY A 135 0.85 -2.84 -0.74
CA GLY A 135 -0.58 -3.11 -0.55
C GLY A 135 -1.14 -2.46 0.70
N GLY A 136 -1.49 -3.30 1.67
CA GLY A 136 -1.65 -2.88 3.05
C GLY A 136 -0.30 -2.90 3.75
N GLU A 137 -0.15 -3.79 4.71
CA GLU A 137 1.08 -4.04 5.45
C GLU A 137 1.51 -5.49 5.23
N VAL A 138 2.61 -5.67 4.48
CA VAL A 138 3.11 -6.99 4.06
C VAL A 138 3.46 -7.89 5.26
N PHE A 139 3.83 -7.28 6.40
CA PHE A 139 4.16 -8.02 7.62
C PHE A 139 2.93 -8.67 8.28
N THR A 140 1.69 -8.27 7.93
CA THR A 140 0.46 -8.94 8.43
C THR A 140 0.33 -10.38 7.95
N GLN A 141 1.01 -10.73 6.84
CA GLN A 141 1.08 -12.08 6.28
C GLN A 141 2.50 -12.65 6.34
N PHE A 142 3.17 -12.44 7.49
CA PHE A 142 4.61 -12.68 7.67
C PHE A 142 5.13 -14.05 7.19
N ALA A 143 4.42 -15.13 7.50
CA ALA A 143 4.87 -16.46 7.09
C ALA A 143 5.00 -16.58 5.56
N ALA A 144 4.11 -15.93 4.82
CA ALA A 144 4.09 -15.98 3.38
C ALA A 144 5.06 -14.95 2.77
N LEU A 145 5.16 -13.76 3.38
CA LEU A 145 6.21 -12.77 3.09
C LEU A 145 7.60 -13.42 3.17
N LYS A 146 7.93 -14.09 4.28
CA LYS A 146 9.22 -14.75 4.50
C LYS A 146 9.52 -15.81 3.43
N SER A 147 8.53 -16.62 3.07
CA SER A 147 8.68 -17.61 1.99
C SER A 147 8.90 -16.94 0.63
N LEU A 148 8.15 -15.88 0.32
CA LEU A 148 8.27 -15.15 -0.95
C LEU A 148 9.64 -14.48 -1.07
N LEU A 149 10.10 -13.77 -0.03
CA LEU A 149 11.43 -13.15 0.01
C LEU A 149 12.55 -14.15 -0.29
N LYS A 150 12.48 -15.36 0.29
CA LYS A 150 13.45 -16.42 0.01
C LYS A 150 13.47 -16.82 -1.47
N GLU A 151 12.30 -16.95 -2.11
CA GLU A 151 12.22 -17.31 -3.53
C GLU A 151 12.65 -16.17 -4.46
N LEU A 152 12.39 -14.91 -4.08
CA LEU A 152 12.84 -13.73 -4.80
C LEU A 152 14.37 -13.60 -4.72
N LYS A 153 14.99 -13.79 -3.55
CA LYS A 153 16.47 -13.74 -3.41
C LYS A 153 17.16 -14.84 -4.21
N LYS A 154 16.60 -16.05 -4.31
CA LYS A 154 17.15 -17.12 -5.17
C LYS A 154 17.23 -16.73 -6.65
N ARG A 155 16.35 -15.81 -7.10
CA ARG A 155 16.31 -15.29 -8.46
C ARG A 155 17.17 -14.05 -8.66
N ASN A 156 17.88 -13.61 -7.61
CA ASN A 156 18.72 -12.41 -7.61
C ASN A 156 17.96 -11.11 -7.98
N TYR A 157 16.67 -11.02 -7.65
CA TYR A 157 15.94 -9.77 -7.80
C TYR A 157 16.35 -8.76 -6.74
N HIS A 158 16.35 -7.48 -7.12
CA HIS A 158 16.34 -6.37 -6.16
C HIS A 158 14.95 -6.28 -5.51
N ILE A 159 14.89 -6.41 -4.20
CA ILE A 159 13.65 -6.48 -3.44
C ILE A 159 13.44 -5.17 -2.67
N CYS A 160 12.29 -4.55 -2.93
CA CYS A 160 11.79 -3.39 -2.22
C CYS A 160 10.59 -3.80 -1.35
N ILE A 161 10.49 -3.27 -0.15
CA ILE A 161 9.27 -3.37 0.69
C ILE A 161 8.74 -1.96 0.93
N GLU A 162 7.46 -1.76 0.62
CA GLU A 162 6.67 -0.64 1.12
C GLU A 162 5.97 -1.04 2.41
N THR A 163 6.09 -0.21 3.44
CA THR A 163 5.57 -0.55 4.76
C THR A 163 5.13 0.67 5.55
N CYS A 164 4.10 0.49 6.38
CA CYS A 164 3.66 1.49 7.35
C CYS A 164 4.40 1.41 8.70
N GLY A 165 5.23 0.38 8.89
CA GLY A 165 6.09 0.24 10.07
C GLY A 165 5.43 -0.31 11.33
N GLU A 166 4.12 -0.58 11.28
CA GLU A 166 3.34 -1.03 12.44
C GLU A 166 3.33 -2.57 12.52
N PHE A 167 4.44 -3.15 12.96
CA PHE A 167 4.59 -4.60 13.14
C PHE A 167 5.63 -4.92 14.24
N GLU A 168 5.58 -6.15 14.77
CA GLU A 168 6.55 -6.61 15.77
C GLU A 168 7.98 -6.61 15.20
N THR A 169 8.90 -5.90 15.86
CA THR A 169 10.29 -5.70 15.41
C THR A 169 11.05 -7.01 15.16
N ARG A 170 10.79 -8.07 15.92
CA ARG A 170 11.42 -9.39 15.70
C ARG A 170 11.18 -9.93 14.29
N LEU A 171 10.04 -9.59 13.67
CA LEU A 171 9.70 -10.05 12.32
C LEU A 171 10.61 -9.38 11.28
N LEU A 172 10.97 -8.12 11.50
CA LEU A 172 11.90 -7.38 10.66
C LEU A 172 13.30 -7.99 10.71
N GLU A 173 13.80 -8.28 11.91
CA GLU A 173 15.13 -8.89 12.12
C GLU A 173 15.27 -10.22 11.37
N GLU A 174 14.19 -11.00 11.28
CA GLU A 174 14.18 -12.29 10.57
C GLU A 174 14.30 -12.17 9.05
N VAL A 175 13.94 -11.02 8.46
CA VAL A 175 13.89 -10.83 7.00
C VAL A 175 14.79 -9.70 6.49
N LEU A 176 15.40 -8.92 7.38
CA LEU A 176 16.20 -7.75 7.03
C LEU A 176 17.28 -8.06 5.98
N GLY A 177 18.00 -9.18 6.14
CA GLY A 177 19.03 -9.62 5.18
C GLY A 177 18.50 -10.10 3.82
N ASN A 178 17.19 -10.04 3.58
CA ASN A 178 16.56 -10.39 2.32
C ASN A 178 15.88 -9.20 1.65
N VAL A 179 16.04 -7.98 2.16
CA VAL A 179 15.44 -6.77 1.62
C VAL A 179 16.53 -5.77 1.26
N ASP A 180 16.48 -5.26 0.03
CA ASP A 180 17.51 -4.35 -0.49
C ASP A 180 17.11 -2.87 -0.28
N LEU A 181 15.81 -2.57 -0.22
CA LEU A 181 15.29 -1.22 0.04
C LEU A 181 13.96 -1.26 0.81
N PHE A 182 13.79 -0.36 1.76
CA PHE A 182 12.54 -0.05 2.43
C PHE A 182 12.06 1.34 2.02
N LEU A 183 10.84 1.37 1.48
CA LEU A 183 10.04 2.57 1.31
C LEU A 183 9.14 2.67 2.54
N PHE A 184 9.58 3.45 3.52
CA PHE A 184 9.07 3.37 4.88
C PHE A 184 8.19 4.58 5.21
N ASP A 185 6.89 4.37 5.37
CA ASP A 185 5.97 5.47 5.65
C ASP A 185 6.10 5.97 7.09
N MET A 186 6.45 7.24 7.26
CA MET A 186 6.33 7.94 8.54
C MET A 186 5.25 9.01 8.41
N LYS A 187 4.03 8.67 8.82
CA LYS A 187 2.83 9.48 8.51
C LYS A 187 2.68 10.72 9.40
N HIS A 188 3.29 10.75 10.58
CA HIS A 188 3.26 11.93 11.47
C HIS A 188 4.38 11.83 12.51
N SER A 189 4.90 12.96 12.97
CA SER A 189 5.86 13.06 14.09
C SER A 189 5.25 13.06 15.50
N ARG A 190 3.91 13.15 15.66
CA ARG A 190 3.23 13.31 16.96
C ARG A 190 2.38 12.07 17.26
N ALA A 191 2.71 11.37 18.36
CA ALA A 191 2.10 10.08 18.71
C ALA A 191 0.58 10.15 18.87
N ASP A 192 0.08 11.14 19.63
CA ASP A 192 -1.35 11.29 19.89
C ASP A 192 -2.16 11.46 18.60
N LYS A 193 -1.66 12.30 17.68
CA LYS A 193 -2.32 12.57 16.40
C LYS A 193 -2.30 11.34 15.49
N LEU A 194 -1.17 10.65 15.41
CA LEU A 194 -1.05 9.42 14.63
C LEU A 194 -2.04 8.37 15.14
N TYR A 195 -2.02 8.08 16.45
CA TYR A 195 -2.86 7.06 17.06
C TYR A 195 -4.35 7.38 16.89
N GLN A 196 -4.77 8.61 17.18
CA GLN A 196 -6.18 9.01 17.07
C GLN A 196 -6.75 8.88 15.66
N VAL A 197 -5.93 9.13 14.62
CA VAL A 197 -6.41 9.20 13.24
C VAL A 197 -6.21 7.88 12.49
N THR A 198 -5.11 7.17 12.73
CA THR A 198 -4.76 5.95 11.97
C THR A 198 -4.73 4.69 12.83
N GLY A 199 -4.68 4.81 14.16
CA GLY A 199 -4.45 3.70 15.08
C GLY A 199 -2.98 3.29 15.25
N GLY A 200 -2.04 3.97 14.57
CA GLY A 200 -0.61 3.62 14.59
C GLY A 200 0.13 4.08 15.85
N HIS A 201 1.10 3.29 16.28
CA HIS A 201 1.96 3.57 17.42
C HIS A 201 3.31 4.11 16.94
N LEU A 202 3.47 5.42 17.05
CA LEU A 202 4.65 6.12 16.52
C LEU A 202 5.97 5.57 17.08
N ASP A 203 6.01 5.18 18.36
CA ASP A 203 7.22 4.65 18.98
C ASP A 203 7.65 3.32 18.35
N LEU A 204 6.70 2.44 18.01
CA LEU A 204 6.99 1.18 17.33
C LEU A 204 7.48 1.43 15.90
N ILE A 205 6.82 2.32 15.16
CA ILE A 205 7.21 2.71 13.79
C ILE A 205 8.63 3.30 13.79
N LYS A 206 8.92 4.25 14.68
CA LYS A 206 10.26 4.83 14.84
C LYS A 206 11.28 3.77 15.24
N HIS A 207 10.94 2.87 16.15
CA HIS A 207 11.83 1.80 16.57
C HIS A 207 12.18 0.87 15.39
N ASN A 208 11.22 0.50 14.57
CA ASN A 208 11.47 -0.31 13.37
C ASN A 208 12.37 0.40 12.34
N ILE A 209 12.17 1.71 12.12
CA ILE A 209 13.06 2.51 11.27
C ILE A 209 14.49 2.52 11.85
N GLN A 210 14.62 2.78 13.16
CA GLN A 210 15.90 2.81 13.87
C GLN A 210 16.63 1.46 13.79
N THR A 211 15.92 0.36 13.93
CA THR A 211 16.47 -1.00 13.82
C THR A 211 17.10 -1.24 12.45
N ILE A 212 16.46 -0.80 11.35
CA ILE A 212 17.07 -0.89 10.01
C ILE A 212 18.26 0.07 9.92
N ALA A 213 18.07 1.33 10.34
CA ALA A 213 19.07 2.39 10.21
C ALA A 213 20.35 2.14 11.00
N GLN A 214 20.28 1.34 12.08
CA GLN A 214 21.45 0.92 12.85
C GLN A 214 22.46 0.13 11.99
N TYR A 215 21.98 -0.66 11.04
CA TYR A 215 22.81 -1.52 10.20
C TYR A 215 22.94 -1.02 8.76
N HIS A 216 21.83 -0.50 8.20
CA HIS A 216 21.68 -0.17 6.79
C HIS A 216 20.85 1.12 6.59
N PRO A 217 21.34 2.30 7.02
CA PRO A 217 20.59 3.54 6.86
C PRO A 217 20.33 3.91 5.40
N ASP A 218 21.20 3.49 4.49
CA ASP A 218 21.05 3.69 3.03
C ASP A 218 19.99 2.78 2.40
N HIS A 219 19.47 1.79 3.14
CA HIS A 219 18.38 0.93 2.67
C HIS A 219 17.00 1.52 3.01
N ILE A 220 16.92 2.79 3.44
CA ILE A 220 15.66 3.42 3.83
C ILE A 220 15.45 4.69 3.01
N ILE A 221 14.25 4.82 2.47
CA ILE A 221 13.68 6.10 2.06
C ILE A 221 12.45 6.31 2.95
N ILE A 222 12.48 7.34 3.80
CA ILE A 222 11.29 7.70 4.58
C ILE A 222 10.30 8.38 3.64
N ARG A 223 9.08 7.85 3.56
CA ARG A 223 8.00 8.42 2.76
C ARG A 223 6.97 9.10 3.65
N VAL A 224 6.51 10.27 3.21
CA VAL A 224 5.53 11.07 3.94
C VAL A 224 4.44 11.51 2.96
N PRO A 225 3.31 10.80 2.92
CA PRO A 225 2.09 11.35 2.34
C PRO A 225 1.73 12.64 3.09
N VAL A 226 1.79 13.78 2.40
CA VAL A 226 1.45 15.09 2.98
C VAL A 226 -0.05 15.29 2.80
N ILE A 227 -0.78 15.22 3.92
CA ILE A 227 -2.23 15.18 4.00
C ILE A 227 -2.74 16.49 4.62
N PRO A 228 -3.54 17.28 3.88
CA PRO A 228 -4.10 18.53 4.39
C PRO A 228 -4.89 18.34 5.69
N GLY A 229 -4.56 19.14 6.71
CA GLY A 229 -5.19 19.14 8.02
C GLY A 229 -4.79 17.97 8.93
N PHE A 230 -3.76 17.21 8.55
CA PHE A 230 -3.24 16.10 9.37
C PHE A 230 -1.75 16.22 9.68
N ASN A 231 -0.90 16.40 8.67
CA ASN A 231 0.55 16.47 8.83
C ASN A 231 1.20 17.49 7.88
N ASP A 232 0.42 18.41 7.31
CA ASP A 232 0.88 19.44 6.39
C ASP A 232 1.36 20.73 7.08
N GLU A 233 1.54 20.68 8.40
CA GLU A 233 2.25 21.70 9.15
C GLU A 233 3.77 21.60 8.94
N TYR A 234 4.42 22.76 8.82
CA TYR A 234 5.86 22.84 8.56
C TYR A 234 6.68 22.12 9.64
N GLU A 235 6.30 22.31 10.91
CA GLU A 235 6.99 21.72 12.06
C GLU A 235 6.91 20.19 12.07
N VAL A 236 5.78 19.62 11.61
CA VAL A 236 5.60 18.16 11.54
C VAL A 236 6.52 17.54 10.49
N ILE A 237 6.63 18.17 9.33
CA ILE A 237 7.55 17.73 8.28
C ILE A 237 9.01 17.93 8.73
N GLU A 238 9.31 19.05 9.38
CA GLU A 238 10.65 19.34 9.92
C GLU A 238 11.10 18.28 10.93
N GLU A 239 10.23 17.91 11.88
CA GLU A 239 10.50 16.87 12.87
C GLU A 239 10.76 15.49 12.22
N ILE A 240 10.09 15.16 11.11
CA ILE A 240 10.33 13.90 10.37
C ILE A 240 11.69 13.93 9.66
N VAL A 241 12.03 15.04 9.00
CA VAL A 241 13.33 15.17 8.30
C VAL A 241 14.48 15.22 9.31
N GLU A 242 14.30 15.88 10.45
CA GLU A 242 15.26 15.85 11.54
C GLU A 242 15.46 14.43 12.08
N PHE A 243 14.37 13.66 12.25
CA PHE A 243 14.47 12.25 12.64
C PHE A 243 15.24 11.42 11.61
N ALA A 244 15.03 11.65 10.30
CA ALA A 244 15.81 11.01 9.25
C ALA A 244 17.32 11.31 9.40
N HIS A 245 17.67 12.58 9.56
CA HIS A 245 19.02 13.05 9.77
C HIS A 245 19.69 12.42 11.00
N GLN A 246 19.01 12.41 12.14
CA GLN A 246 19.50 11.82 13.39
C GLN A 246 19.84 10.33 13.25
N ASN A 247 19.13 9.62 12.37
CA ASN A 247 19.33 8.21 12.07
C ASN A 247 20.20 7.97 10.82
N LYS A 248 20.85 9.02 10.29
CA LYS A 248 21.72 8.96 9.10
C LYS A 248 21.01 8.49 7.83
N ILE A 249 19.68 8.58 7.79
CA ILE A 249 18.88 8.26 6.61
C ILE A 249 19.00 9.45 5.67
N SER A 250 19.53 9.19 4.48
CA SER A 250 19.91 10.24 3.53
C SER A 250 18.73 10.73 2.67
N LYS A 251 17.60 10.03 2.66
CA LYS A 251 16.48 10.30 1.73
C LYS A 251 15.13 10.36 2.41
N VAL A 252 14.39 11.42 2.10
CA VAL A 252 12.99 11.59 2.51
C VAL A 252 12.17 12.00 1.29
N GLU A 253 11.07 11.29 1.04
CA GLU A 253 10.13 11.56 -0.05
C GLU A 253 8.82 12.13 0.51
N LEU A 254 8.44 13.33 0.07
CA LEU A 254 7.13 13.90 0.33
C LEU A 254 6.21 13.60 -0.85
N LEU A 255 5.10 12.93 -0.56
CA LEU A 255 4.10 12.54 -1.55
C LEU A 255 2.91 13.52 -1.47
N PRO A 256 2.56 14.22 -2.56
CA PRO A 256 1.41 15.11 -2.56
C PRO A 256 0.12 14.30 -2.41
N PHE A 257 -0.81 14.79 -1.60
CA PHE A 257 -2.11 14.15 -1.44
C PHE A 257 -2.90 14.07 -2.76
N HIS A 258 -3.49 12.90 -3.01
CA HIS A 258 -4.38 12.64 -4.14
C HIS A 258 -5.58 11.80 -3.71
N ASN A 259 -6.76 12.10 -4.26
CA ASN A 259 -8.00 11.35 -4.07
C ASN A 259 -8.08 10.05 -4.89
N LEU A 260 -6.99 9.30 -5.00
CA LEU A 260 -6.96 8.06 -5.79
C LEU A 260 -7.88 6.97 -5.21
N GLY A 261 -8.09 6.97 -3.89
CA GLY A 261 -8.96 6.00 -3.22
C GLY A 261 -10.45 6.19 -3.48
N LYS A 262 -10.90 7.39 -3.90
CA LYS A 262 -12.33 7.74 -3.98
C LYS A 262 -13.16 6.69 -4.74
N SER A 263 -12.70 6.29 -5.93
CA SER A 263 -13.41 5.31 -6.76
C SER A 263 -13.55 3.95 -6.07
N LYS A 264 -12.57 3.54 -5.25
CA LYS A 264 -12.59 2.24 -4.56
C LYS A 264 -13.53 2.28 -3.35
N TYR A 265 -13.54 3.38 -2.60
CA TYR A 265 -14.51 3.62 -1.52
C TYR A 265 -15.95 3.61 -2.06
N ASP A 266 -16.19 4.35 -3.16
CA ASP A 266 -17.48 4.37 -3.85
C ASP A 266 -17.86 2.93 -4.26
N GLN A 267 -16.97 2.19 -4.92
CA GLN A 267 -17.24 0.80 -5.32
C GLN A 267 -17.54 -0.15 -4.15
N MET A 268 -17.00 0.11 -2.97
CA MET A 268 -17.28 -0.68 -1.76
C MET A 268 -18.53 -0.22 -1.01
N GLY A 269 -19.16 0.89 -1.43
CA GLY A 269 -20.28 1.50 -0.73
C GLY A 269 -19.88 2.03 0.66
N ILE A 270 -18.65 2.55 0.79
CA ILE A 270 -18.10 3.10 2.03
C ILE A 270 -17.88 4.61 1.84
N PRO A 271 -18.36 5.49 2.74
CA PRO A 271 -18.09 6.91 2.66
C PRO A 271 -16.60 7.24 2.72
N TYR A 272 -16.08 7.99 1.74
CA TYR A 272 -14.69 8.46 1.75
C TYR A 272 -14.56 9.82 2.45
N GLN A 273 -13.80 9.86 3.55
CA GLN A 273 -13.71 11.06 4.40
C GLN A 273 -13.02 12.25 3.71
N TYR A 274 -12.11 11.98 2.77
CA TYR A 274 -11.31 13.00 2.11
C TYR A 274 -11.86 13.45 0.75
N GLN A 275 -13.07 13.01 0.38
CA GLN A 275 -13.66 13.27 -0.96
C GLN A 275 -13.71 14.75 -1.38
N SER A 276 -13.76 15.69 -0.43
CA SER A 276 -13.83 17.13 -0.67
C SER A 276 -12.49 17.85 -0.55
N VAL A 277 -11.43 17.17 -0.12
CA VAL A 277 -10.10 17.74 0.01
C VAL A 277 -9.46 17.81 -1.38
N PRO A 278 -8.95 18.97 -1.85
CA PRO A 278 -8.37 19.07 -3.18
C PRO A 278 -7.07 18.28 -3.30
N ASN A 279 -6.80 17.73 -4.49
CA ASN A 279 -5.52 17.12 -4.80
C ASN A 279 -4.40 18.16 -4.71
N MET A 280 -3.28 17.80 -4.11
CA MET A 280 -2.06 18.59 -4.10
C MET A 280 -1.22 18.31 -5.35
N LYS A 281 -0.35 19.24 -5.70
CA LYS A 281 0.69 19.13 -6.72
C LYS A 281 2.06 19.13 -6.03
N ALA A 282 3.09 18.65 -6.72
CA ALA A 282 4.47 18.73 -6.21
C ALA A 282 4.89 20.17 -5.86
N ALA A 283 4.40 21.17 -6.60
CA ALA A 283 4.65 22.58 -6.32
C ALA A 283 4.15 23.03 -4.93
N ASP A 284 3.07 22.43 -4.41
CA ASP A 284 2.53 22.76 -3.08
C ASP A 284 3.46 22.30 -1.94
N LEU A 285 4.39 21.38 -2.24
CA LEU A 285 5.37 20.84 -1.31
C LEU A 285 6.69 21.63 -1.35
N GLU A 286 6.89 22.53 -2.31
CA GLU A 286 8.15 23.30 -2.44
C GLU A 286 8.42 24.18 -1.21
N LYS A 287 7.37 24.53 -0.45
CA LYS A 287 7.49 25.26 0.82
C LYS A 287 8.27 24.52 1.92
N TYR A 288 8.56 23.23 1.76
CA TYR A 288 9.37 22.42 2.69
C TYR A 288 10.82 22.22 2.23
N THR A 289 11.20 22.79 1.07
CA THR A 289 12.51 22.53 0.44
C THR A 289 13.69 22.92 1.33
N ASP A 290 13.55 24.01 2.08
CA ASP A 290 14.57 24.53 2.99
C ASP A 290 14.86 23.60 4.18
N ILE A 291 13.88 22.81 4.62
CA ILE A 291 14.07 21.78 5.65
C ILE A 291 15.14 20.77 5.20
N PHE A 292 15.06 20.28 3.97
CA PHE A 292 16.02 19.31 3.42
C PHE A 292 17.44 19.88 3.39
N LEU A 293 17.58 21.15 2.99
CA LEU A 293 18.86 21.86 2.97
C LEU A 293 19.43 22.05 4.38
N LYS A 294 18.57 22.39 5.36
CA LYS A 294 18.95 22.59 6.76
C LYS A 294 19.56 21.33 7.37
N TYR A 295 19.00 20.16 7.07
CA TYR A 295 19.41 18.88 7.65
C TYR A 295 20.32 18.04 6.75
N HIS A 296 20.71 18.54 5.57
CA HIS A 296 21.52 17.81 4.59
C HIS A 296 20.93 16.43 4.22
N VAL A 297 19.62 16.38 4.02
CA VAL A 297 18.87 15.19 3.58
C VAL A 297 18.42 15.42 2.14
N GLU A 298 18.56 14.42 1.27
CA GLU A 298 18.03 14.46 -0.10
C GLU A 298 16.50 14.40 -0.06
N GLY A 299 15.86 15.51 -0.44
CA GLY A 299 14.40 15.62 -0.51
C GLY A 299 13.87 15.19 -1.87
N ILE A 300 12.81 14.38 -1.89
CA ILE A 300 12.10 13.98 -3.12
C ILE A 300 10.67 14.51 -3.02
N LEU A 301 10.26 15.41 -3.93
CA LEU A 301 8.91 15.98 -3.96
C LEU A 301 8.10 15.35 -5.09
N GLY A 302 7.33 14.31 -4.77
CA GLY A 302 6.72 13.44 -5.78
C GLY A 302 7.79 12.86 -6.71
N ASN A 303 7.80 13.27 -7.99
CA ASN A 303 8.80 12.78 -8.97
C ASN A 303 10.04 13.70 -9.11
N LYS A 304 10.14 14.78 -8.33
CA LYS A 304 11.21 15.77 -8.44
C LYS A 304 12.23 15.58 -7.32
N VAL A 305 13.45 15.15 -7.67
CA VAL A 305 14.57 15.07 -6.73
C VAL A 305 15.17 16.45 -6.51
N LEU A 306 15.28 16.86 -5.24
CA LEU A 306 16.00 18.06 -4.80
C LEU A 306 17.44 17.64 -4.50
N LYS A 307 18.40 18.22 -5.22
CA LYS A 307 19.84 18.00 -5.01
C LYS A 307 20.42 19.14 -4.18
#